data_AF-A0A3D3VQV3-F1
#
_entry.id   AF-A0A3D3VQV3-F1
#
_cell.length_a   1.000
_cell.length_b   1.000
_cell.length_c   1.000
_cell.angle_alpha   90.00
_cell.angle_beta   90.00
_cell.angle_gamma   90.00
#
_symmetry.space_group_name_H-M   'P 1'
#
loop_
_entity.id
_entity.type
_entity.pdbx_description
1 polymer ?
#
loop_
_entity_poly.entity_id
_entity_poly.type
_entity_poly.pdbx_seq_one_letter_code
_entity_poly.pdbx_strand_id
1 'polypeptide(L)'
;EQCLLSIPNLPWDGCPKGSTAADNPVVSTWGEPKKFNFQPKDHLVLGEALGMLDFAASAKVSGSGFAVYRGAGARLERSLINWMLNLHSGEHGYTEVSTPYLVREASMVGTGQLPKFREDMYAVEGGELFLVPTAEVPVTNLHREEILT
;
A
#
# COMPACT_ATOMS: atom_id res chain seq x y z
N GLU A 1 -16.33 19.43 -15.92
CA GLU A 1 -16.21 18.18 -15.14
C GLU A 1 -14.76 17.81 -14.87
N GLN A 2 -13.91 17.66 -15.89
CA GLN A 2 -12.52 17.22 -15.72
C GLN A 2 -11.67 18.10 -14.78
N CYS A 3 -11.87 19.43 -14.77
CA CYS A 3 -11.18 20.32 -13.83
C CYS A 3 -11.61 20.09 -12.36
N LEU A 4 -12.87 19.68 -12.11
CA LEU A 4 -13.37 19.45 -10.75
C LEU A 4 -12.74 18.21 -10.13
N LEU A 5 -12.53 17.16 -10.93
CA LEU A 5 -11.87 15.91 -10.50
C LEU A 5 -10.40 16.09 -10.11
N SER A 6 -9.77 17.20 -10.51
CA SER A 6 -8.36 17.49 -10.21
C SER A 6 -8.16 18.32 -8.93
N ILE A 7 -9.23 18.84 -8.34
CA ILE A 7 -9.17 19.63 -7.10
C ILE A 7 -9.07 18.65 -5.93
N PRO A 8 -8.01 18.73 -5.09
CA PRO A 8 -7.88 17.85 -3.93
C PRO A 8 -8.97 18.14 -2.90
N ASN A 9 -9.21 17.17 -2.00
CA ASN A 9 -10.12 17.38 -0.89
C ASN A 9 -9.66 18.54 0.00
N LEU A 10 -10.60 19.27 0.59
CA LEU A 10 -10.31 20.36 1.51
C LEU A 10 -9.74 19.79 2.82
N PRO A 11 -8.60 20.27 3.31
CA PRO A 11 -8.10 19.90 4.62
C PRO A 11 -9.10 20.29 5.70
N TRP A 12 -9.22 19.45 6.74
CA TRP A 12 -9.97 19.81 7.94
C TRP A 12 -9.33 21.00 8.67
N ASP A 13 -10.14 21.87 9.29
CA ASP A 13 -9.68 23.09 9.97
C ASP A 13 -8.65 22.82 11.09
N GLY A 14 -8.72 21.66 11.74
CA GLY A 14 -7.78 21.23 12.77
C GLY A 14 -6.47 20.64 12.23
N CYS A 15 -6.32 20.49 10.91
CA CYS A 15 -5.11 19.95 10.31
C CYS A 15 -3.94 20.93 10.50
N PRO A 16 -2.77 20.48 11.02
CA PRO A 16 -1.59 21.31 11.14
C PRO A 16 -1.18 21.89 9.78
N LYS A 17 -0.84 23.19 9.76
CA LYS A 17 -0.32 23.84 8.57
C LYS A 17 1.14 23.44 8.37
N GLY A 18 1.49 23.07 7.15
CA GLY A 18 2.86 22.71 6.77
C GLY A 18 3.04 22.80 5.26
N SER A 19 4.29 22.93 4.83
CA SER A 19 4.68 22.90 3.41
C SER A 19 5.47 21.64 3.05
N THR A 20 6.08 21.00 4.06
CA THR A 20 6.89 19.79 3.87
C THR A 20 6.61 18.78 4.98
N ALA A 21 7.10 17.55 4.79
CA ALA A 21 6.97 16.50 5.81
C ALA A 21 7.68 16.85 7.14
N ALA A 22 8.63 17.78 7.15
CA ALA A 22 9.32 18.22 8.36
C ALA A 22 8.42 19.05 9.29
N ASP A 23 7.30 19.56 8.78
CA ASP A 23 6.32 20.34 9.56
C ASP A 23 5.31 19.45 10.29
N ASN A 24 5.34 18.13 10.06
CA ASN A 24 4.40 17.19 10.68
C ASN A 24 4.70 17.01 12.18
N PRO A 25 3.74 17.30 13.08
CA PRO A 25 3.94 17.11 14.50
C PRO A 25 3.90 15.64 14.89
N VAL A 26 4.79 15.22 15.80
CA VAL A 26 4.70 13.91 16.46
C VAL A 26 3.63 13.99 17.54
N VAL A 27 2.51 13.31 17.34
CA VAL A 27 1.37 13.32 18.28
C VAL A 27 1.46 12.27 19.39
N SER A 28 2.15 11.16 19.12
CA SER A 28 2.41 10.11 20.11
C SER A 28 3.59 9.24 19.69
N THR A 29 4.19 8.56 20.66
CA THR A 29 5.19 7.51 20.45
C THR A 29 4.83 6.31 21.33
N TRP A 30 5.28 5.11 20.95
CA TRP A 30 5.04 3.90 21.72
C TRP A 30 6.31 3.02 21.72
N GLY A 31 6.72 2.58 22.92
CA GLY A 31 7.95 1.84 23.11
C GLY A 31 9.21 2.71 23.01
N GLU A 32 10.37 2.08 23.21
CA GLU A 32 11.68 2.73 23.13
C GLU A 32 12.49 2.11 21.98
N PRO A 33 13.10 2.91 21.08
CA PRO A 33 13.97 2.39 20.05
C PRO A 33 15.09 1.51 20.63
N LYS A 34 15.23 0.30 20.10
CA LYS A 34 16.20 -0.68 20.62
C LYS A 34 17.62 -0.13 20.53
N LYS A 35 18.33 -0.14 21.67
CA LYS A 35 19.77 0.15 21.73
C LYS A 35 20.55 -1.11 21.40
N PHE A 36 21.42 -1.04 20.40
CA PHE A 36 22.29 -2.12 20.00
C PHE A 36 23.70 -1.90 20.57
N ASN A 37 24.35 -2.98 21.00
CA ASN A 37 25.77 -3.00 21.38
C ASN A 37 26.69 -3.33 20.18
N PHE A 38 26.13 -3.30 18.97
CA PHE A 38 26.81 -3.50 17.69
C PHE A 38 26.19 -2.55 16.65
N GLN A 39 26.87 -2.37 15.52
CA GLN A 39 26.34 -1.59 14.40
C GLN A 39 25.21 -2.38 13.70
N PRO A 40 23.94 -1.94 13.76
CA PRO A 40 22.86 -2.65 13.10
C PRO A 40 23.05 -2.60 11.58
N LYS A 41 22.79 -3.73 10.92
CA LYS A 41 22.72 -3.83 9.47
C LYS A 41 21.31 -3.45 9.00
N ASP A 42 21.20 -2.91 7.80
CA ASP A 42 19.89 -2.68 7.18
C ASP A 42 19.23 -4.02 6.77
N HIS A 43 17.95 -3.94 6.42
CA HIS A 43 17.13 -5.10 6.09
C HIS A 43 17.53 -5.77 4.76
N LEU A 44 18.15 -5.03 3.83
CA LEU A 44 18.58 -5.58 2.54
C LEU A 44 19.77 -6.52 2.76
N VAL A 45 20.80 -6.02 3.46
CA VAL A 45 22.01 -6.79 3.80
C VAL A 45 21.65 -8.01 4.65
N LEU A 46 20.74 -7.86 5.61
CA LEU A 46 20.29 -9.00 6.43
C LEU A 46 19.50 -10.01 5.61
N GLY A 47 18.56 -9.56 4.78
CA GLY A 47 17.71 -10.44 3.98
C GLY A 47 18.51 -11.26 2.97
N GLU A 48 19.49 -10.66 2.30
CA GLU A 48 20.42 -11.37 1.41
C GLU A 48 21.31 -12.36 2.17
N ALA A 49 21.94 -11.91 3.27
CA ALA A 49 22.85 -12.76 4.05
C ALA A 49 22.15 -13.98 4.67
N LEU A 50 20.85 -13.87 4.97
CA LEU A 50 20.01 -14.96 5.47
C LEU A 50 19.39 -15.81 4.35
N GLY A 51 19.62 -15.47 3.07
CA GLY A 51 18.98 -16.13 1.93
C GLY A 51 17.46 -15.96 1.90
N MET A 52 16.93 -14.93 2.56
CA MET A 52 15.50 -14.61 2.64
C MET A 52 15.05 -13.71 1.50
N LEU A 53 15.95 -12.90 0.93
CA LEU A 53 15.72 -12.00 -0.20
C LEU A 53 16.71 -12.33 -1.33
N ASP A 54 16.21 -12.32 -2.58
CA ASP A 54 17.00 -12.58 -3.79
C ASP A 54 16.77 -11.49 -4.84
N PHE A 55 17.49 -10.38 -4.71
CA PHE A 55 17.35 -9.23 -5.60
C PHE A 55 17.87 -9.51 -7.02
N ALA A 56 18.88 -10.37 -7.17
CA ALA A 56 19.40 -10.76 -8.48
C ALA A 56 18.34 -11.53 -9.29
N ALA A 57 17.64 -12.48 -8.65
CA ALA A 57 16.50 -13.14 -9.29
C ALA A 57 15.35 -12.16 -9.57
N SER A 58 15.07 -11.24 -8.65
CA SER A 58 14.02 -10.22 -8.81
C SER A 58 14.26 -9.36 -10.05
N ALA A 59 15.48 -8.82 -10.19
CA ALA A 59 15.88 -8.00 -11.32
C ALA A 59 15.82 -8.76 -12.65
N LYS A 60 16.19 -10.05 -12.63
CA LYS A 60 16.09 -10.92 -13.82
C LYS A 60 14.64 -11.15 -14.26
N VAL A 61 13.69 -11.21 -13.32
CA VAL A 61 12.28 -11.51 -13.61
C VAL A 61 11.49 -10.25 -13.98
N SER A 62 11.68 -9.15 -13.26
CA SER A 62 10.80 -7.96 -13.35
C SER A 62 11.55 -6.63 -13.43
N GLY A 63 12.89 -6.64 -13.45
CA GLY A 63 13.69 -5.42 -13.41
C GLY A 63 13.79 -4.82 -11.99
N SER A 64 14.15 -3.53 -11.93
CA SER A 64 14.33 -2.81 -10.66
C SER A 64 13.00 -2.60 -9.92
N GLY A 65 13.03 -2.53 -8.60
CA GLY A 65 11.86 -2.25 -7.76
C GLY A 65 11.07 -3.47 -7.28
N PHE A 66 11.53 -4.68 -7.59
CA PHE A 66 10.89 -5.94 -7.17
C PHE A 66 11.74 -6.73 -6.18
N ALA A 67 11.10 -7.60 -5.41
CA ALA A 67 11.74 -8.50 -4.45
C ALA A 67 11.20 -9.93 -4.56
N VAL A 68 12.11 -10.90 -4.47
CA VAL A 68 11.82 -12.33 -4.40
C VAL A 68 12.16 -12.79 -3.00
N TYR A 69 11.14 -13.17 -2.24
CA TYR A 69 11.30 -13.77 -0.92
C TYR A 69 11.53 -15.29 -1.04
N ARG A 70 12.41 -15.84 -0.21
CA ARG A 70 12.73 -17.28 -0.20
C ARG A 70 12.69 -17.87 1.20
N GLY A 71 12.34 -19.16 1.30
CA GLY A 71 12.41 -19.94 2.53
C GLY A 71 11.71 -19.27 3.71
N ALA A 72 12.49 -18.91 4.74
CA ALA A 72 11.99 -18.23 5.93
C ALA A 72 11.42 -16.83 5.62
N GLY A 73 11.94 -16.12 4.61
CA GLY A 73 11.44 -14.80 4.20
C GLY A 73 10.02 -14.87 3.67
N ALA A 74 9.77 -15.75 2.70
CA ALA A 74 8.43 -15.94 2.14
C ALA A 74 7.43 -16.46 3.18
N ARG A 75 7.90 -17.30 4.13
CA ARG A 75 7.07 -17.75 5.24
C ARG A 75 6.72 -16.59 6.19
N LEU A 76 7.69 -15.74 6.52
CA LEU A 76 7.48 -14.59 7.41
C LEU A 76 6.50 -13.59 6.80
N GLU A 77 6.67 -13.24 5.53
CA GLU A 77 5.75 -12.36 4.79
C GLU A 77 4.30 -12.86 4.89
N ARG A 78 4.06 -14.12 4.50
CA ARG A 78 2.72 -14.73 4.61
C ARG A 78 2.20 -14.77 6.06
N SER A 79 3.08 -15.01 7.03
CA SER A 79 2.69 -15.06 8.43
C SER A 79 2.25 -13.70 8.96
N LEU A 80 2.92 -12.62 8.54
CA LEU A 80 2.53 -11.24 8.87
C LEU A 80 1.18 -10.88 8.25
N ILE A 81 0.97 -11.21 6.97
CA ILE A 81 -0.32 -11.00 6.29
C ILE A 81 -1.45 -11.69 7.06
N ASN A 82 -1.29 -12.99 7.34
CA ASN A 82 -2.31 -13.77 8.04
C ASN A 82 -2.55 -13.25 9.47
N TRP A 83 -1.51 -12.83 10.18
CA TRP A 83 -1.66 -12.28 11.52
C TRP A 83 -2.47 -10.98 11.50
N MET A 84 -2.17 -10.06 10.57
CA MET A 84 -2.92 -8.80 10.44
C MET A 84 -4.38 -9.04 10.05
N LEU A 85 -4.64 -9.92 9.09
CA LEU A 85 -6.01 -10.28 8.69
C LEU A 85 -6.80 -10.85 9.86
N ASN A 86 -6.24 -11.84 10.58
CA ASN A 86 -6.89 -12.45 11.73
C ASN A 86 -7.12 -11.47 12.89
N LEU A 87 -6.17 -10.57 13.15
CA LEU A 87 -6.33 -9.53 14.17
C LEU A 87 -7.52 -8.63 13.84
N HIS A 88 -7.61 -8.17 12.59
CA HIS A 88 -8.65 -7.24 12.19
C HIS A 88 -10.03 -7.88 12.09
N SER A 89 -10.12 -9.11 11.58
CA SER A 89 -11.39 -9.84 11.48
C SER A 89 -11.86 -10.44 12.79
N GLY A 90 -10.94 -10.87 13.67
CA GLY A 90 -11.25 -11.47 14.96
C GLY A 90 -11.50 -10.48 16.09
N GLU A 91 -10.74 -9.37 16.14
CA GLU A 91 -10.74 -8.47 17.30
C GLU A 91 -11.26 -7.06 16.99
N HIS A 92 -11.12 -6.57 15.76
CA HIS A 92 -11.48 -5.18 15.41
C HIS A 92 -12.79 -5.05 14.62
N GLY A 93 -13.50 -6.16 14.38
CA GLY A 93 -14.83 -6.14 13.76
C GLY A 93 -14.82 -5.88 12.25
N TYR A 94 -13.69 -6.07 11.56
CA TYR A 94 -13.64 -5.97 10.10
C TYR A 94 -14.19 -7.24 9.43
N THR A 95 -14.96 -7.07 8.36
CA THR A 95 -15.29 -8.17 7.47
C THR A 95 -14.17 -8.35 6.45
N GLU A 96 -13.54 -9.51 6.45
CA GLU A 96 -12.50 -9.82 5.45
C GLU A 96 -13.13 -9.97 4.06
N VAL A 97 -12.52 -9.32 3.06
CA VAL A 97 -12.95 -9.39 1.66
C VAL A 97 -11.74 -9.61 0.76
N SER A 98 -11.91 -10.44 -0.27
CA SER A 98 -10.91 -10.66 -1.31
C SER A 98 -11.39 -10.04 -2.61
N THR A 99 -10.78 -8.93 -3.00
CA THR A 99 -11.20 -8.13 -4.16
C THR A 99 -10.34 -8.38 -5.40
N PRO A 100 -10.81 -8.03 -6.61
CA PRO A 100 -9.96 -8.04 -7.80
C PRO A 100 -8.74 -7.12 -7.68
N TYR A 101 -7.60 -7.55 -8.24
CA TYR A 101 -6.38 -6.74 -8.34
C TYR A 101 -6.27 -5.94 -9.64
N LEU A 102 -7.14 -6.22 -10.60
CA LEU A 102 -7.32 -5.46 -11.83
C LEU A 102 -8.70 -4.80 -11.79
N VAL A 103 -8.75 -3.49 -11.94
CA VAL A 103 -9.99 -2.70 -11.85
C VAL A 103 -10.19 -1.82 -13.07
N ARG A 104 -11.45 -1.49 -13.36
CA ARG A 104 -11.80 -0.53 -14.41
C ARG A 104 -11.47 0.89 -13.97
N GLU A 105 -11.26 1.77 -14.94
CA GLU A 105 -10.99 3.20 -14.74
C GLU A 105 -11.98 3.88 -13.78
N ALA A 106 -13.27 3.58 -13.90
CA ALA A 106 -14.29 4.14 -13.02
C ALA A 106 -14.01 3.91 -11.53
N SER A 107 -13.36 2.80 -11.16
CA SER A 107 -13.00 2.55 -9.76
C SER A 107 -11.84 3.42 -9.31
N MET A 108 -10.86 3.63 -10.19
CA MET A 108 -9.70 4.50 -9.94
C MET A 108 -10.10 5.98 -9.88
N VAL A 109 -11.15 6.38 -10.62
CA VAL A 109 -11.74 7.72 -10.49
C VAL A 109 -12.49 7.85 -9.17
N GLY A 110 -13.26 6.84 -8.76
CA GLY A 110 -14.06 6.85 -7.52
C GLY A 110 -13.25 7.11 -6.25
N THR A 111 -11.99 6.66 -6.22
CA THR A 111 -11.07 6.86 -5.08
C THR A 111 -9.99 7.92 -5.34
N GLY A 112 -10.10 8.69 -6.43
CA GLY A 112 -9.29 9.87 -6.70
C GLY A 112 -7.89 9.63 -7.29
N GLN A 113 -7.52 8.40 -7.65
CA GLN A 113 -6.26 8.11 -8.33
C GLN A 113 -6.26 8.69 -9.75
N LEU A 114 -7.38 8.55 -10.47
CA LEU A 114 -7.54 9.12 -11.81
C LEU A 114 -8.44 10.37 -11.78
N PRO A 115 -8.16 11.38 -12.63
CA PRO A 115 -7.18 11.36 -13.75
C PRO A 115 -5.74 11.77 -13.36
N LYS A 116 -5.53 12.34 -12.17
CA LYS A 116 -4.30 13.06 -11.82
C LYS A 116 -3.03 12.21 -11.77
N PHE A 117 -3.13 10.97 -11.29
CA PHE A 117 -1.98 10.08 -11.05
C PHE A 117 -1.87 8.96 -12.10
N ARG A 118 -2.37 9.19 -13.32
CA ARG A 118 -2.42 8.15 -14.37
C ARG A 118 -1.05 7.59 -14.72
N GLU A 119 -0.04 8.45 -14.72
CA GLU A 119 1.34 8.10 -15.09
C GLU A 119 2.01 7.21 -14.03
N ASP A 120 1.50 7.20 -12.80
CA ASP A 120 2.02 6.39 -11.70
C ASP A 120 1.43 4.96 -11.71
N MET A 121 0.48 4.66 -12.60
CA MET A 121 -0.30 3.41 -12.58
C MET A 121 0.17 2.41 -13.64
N TYR A 122 0.19 1.13 -13.29
CA TYR A 122 0.33 0.04 -14.26
C TYR A 122 -1.02 -0.25 -14.94
N ALA A 123 -1.15 0.14 -16.21
CA ALA A 123 -2.29 -0.22 -17.05
C ALA A 123 -2.01 -1.48 -17.86
N VAL A 124 -3.04 -2.32 -18.04
CA VAL A 124 -2.98 -3.42 -19.02
C VAL A 124 -2.99 -2.83 -20.42
N GLU A 125 -2.20 -3.40 -21.32
CA GLU A 125 -2.18 -2.99 -22.73
C GLU A 125 -3.61 -3.06 -23.33
N GLY A 126 -4.04 -1.97 -23.98
CA GLY A 126 -5.44 -1.76 -24.37
C GLY A 126 -6.24 -0.86 -23.42
N GLY A 127 -5.75 -0.58 -22.22
CA GLY A 127 -6.19 0.52 -21.35
C GLY A 127 -7.52 0.31 -20.61
N GLU A 128 -8.11 -0.89 -20.67
CA GLU A 128 -9.40 -1.17 -20.03
C GLU A 128 -9.30 -1.45 -18.53
N LEU A 129 -8.13 -1.91 -18.07
CA LEU A 129 -7.87 -2.34 -16.70
C LEU A 129 -6.56 -1.77 -16.16
N PHE A 130 -6.57 -1.50 -14.86
CA PHE A 130 -5.42 -1.00 -14.11
C PHE A 130 -5.13 -1.97 -12.95
N LEU A 131 -3.85 -2.22 -12.68
CA LEU A 131 -3.45 -2.85 -11.42
C LEU A 131 -3.73 -1.88 -10.28
N VAL A 132 -4.36 -2.38 -9.21
CA VAL A 132 -4.71 -1.56 -8.05
C VAL A 132 -3.43 -1.12 -7.31
N PRO A 133 -3.28 0.18 -6.96
CA PRO A 133 -2.15 0.64 -6.16
C PRO A 133 -2.31 0.30 -4.67
N THR A 134 -3.55 0.04 -4.24
CA THR A 134 -3.93 -0.36 -2.88
C THR A 134 -5.31 -1.02 -2.90
N ALA A 135 -5.60 -1.88 -1.93
CA ALA A 135 -6.91 -2.50 -1.75
C ALA A 135 -8.03 -1.48 -1.43
N GLU A 136 -7.69 -0.25 -1.03
CA GLU A 136 -8.65 0.84 -0.85
C GLU A 136 -9.51 1.07 -2.10
N VAL A 137 -8.90 0.98 -3.30
CA VAL A 137 -9.59 1.22 -4.57
C VAL A 137 -10.76 0.26 -4.75
N PRO A 138 -10.55 -1.07 -4.80
CA PRO A 138 -11.65 -1.99 -4.99
C PRO A 138 -12.57 -2.10 -3.77
N VAL A 139 -12.06 -2.03 -2.53
CA VAL A 139 -12.90 -2.15 -1.32
C VAL A 139 -13.90 -1.00 -1.22
N THR A 140 -13.46 0.25 -1.42
CA THR A 140 -14.36 1.42 -1.38
C THR A 140 -15.40 1.38 -2.50
N ASN A 141 -15.02 0.86 -3.67
CA ASN A 141 -15.91 0.76 -4.82
C ASN A 141 -16.91 -0.41 -4.76
N LEU A 142 -16.88 -1.26 -3.73
CA LEU A 142 -17.88 -2.33 -3.56
C LEU A 142 -19.31 -1.77 -3.47
N HIS A 143 -19.46 -0.53 -3.02
CA HIS A 143 -20.75 0.16 -2.88
C HIS A 143 -20.91 1.34 -3.85
N ARG A 144 -20.14 1.38 -4.94
CA ARG A 144 -20.29 2.43 -5.95
C ARG A 144 -21.66 2.30 -6.63
N GLU A 145 -22.37 3.43 -6.77
CA GLU A 145 -23.70 3.51 -7.41
C GLU A 145 -24.78 2.67 -6.69
N GLU A 146 -24.59 2.43 -5.38
CA GLU A 146 -25.54 1.73 -4.53
C GLU A 146 -26.14 2.67 -3.46
N ILE A 147 -27.36 2.38 -3.03
CA ILE A 147 -27.96 2.98 -1.84
C ILE A 147 -27.85 1.95 -0.72
N LEU A 148 -27.06 2.26 0.30
CA LEU A 148 -26.96 1.43 1.50
C LEU A 148 -28.30 1.46 2.25
N THR A 149 -28.74 0.29 2.67
CA THR A 149 -29.97 0.09 3.46
C THR A 149 -29.66 -0.02 4.94
#